data_AF-A0A376MRH1-F1
#
_entry.id   AF-A0A376MRH1-F1
#
_cell.length_a   1.000
_cell.length_b   1.000
_cell.length_c   1.000
_cell.angle_alpha   90.00
_cell.angle_beta   90.00
_cell.angle_gamma   90.00
#
_symmetry.space_group_name_H-M   'P 1'
#
loop_
_entity.id
_entity.type
_entity.pdbx_description
1 polymer ?
#
loop_
_entity_poly.entity_id
_entity_poly.type
_entity_poly.pdbx_seq_one_letter_code
_entity_poly.pdbx_strand_id
1 'polypeptide(L)'
;MTASQHYSPQQIAAWAQIDESRWKEKLAKSQVWVAIINAQPVGFISRIEHYIDMLFVDPEYTRRGVASALLKPLIKSESETYGGRQHNRKTLF
;
A
#
# COMPACT_ATOMS: atom_id res chain seq x y z
N MET A 1 4.51 -8.63 -16.06
CA MET A 1 5.65 -7.69 -16.17
C MET A 1 5.77 -6.96 -14.86
N THR A 2 6.98 -6.91 -14.29
CA THR A 2 7.28 -6.20 -13.06
C THR A 2 7.95 -4.86 -13.38
N ALA A 3 7.77 -3.86 -12.52
CA ALA A 3 8.40 -2.56 -12.70
C ALA A 3 9.94 -2.65 -12.74
N SER A 4 10.53 -3.68 -12.11
CA SER A 4 11.97 -3.93 -12.10
C SER A 4 12.60 -4.04 -13.50
N GLN A 5 11.83 -4.38 -14.53
CA GLN A 5 12.33 -4.47 -15.91
C GLN A 5 12.75 -3.11 -16.49
N HIS A 6 12.34 -2.00 -15.87
CA HIS A 6 12.65 -0.64 -16.31
C HIS A 6 13.81 0.01 -15.55
N TYR A 7 14.45 -0.71 -14.63
CA TYR A 7 15.48 -0.17 -13.76
C TYR A 7 16.77 -0.99 -13.87
N SER A 8 17.92 -0.30 -13.79
CA SER A 8 19.21 -0.97 -13.75
C SER A 8 19.36 -1.78 -12.45
N PRO A 9 20.21 -2.82 -12.44
CA PRO A 9 20.50 -3.57 -11.21
C PRO A 9 20.96 -2.66 -10.06
N GLN A 10 21.73 -1.59 -10.33
CA GLN A 10 22.14 -0.66 -9.28
C GLN A 10 20.98 0.18 -8.75
N GLN A 11 20.05 0.60 -9.60
CA GLN A 11 18.85 1.33 -9.17
C GLN A 11 17.95 0.44 -8.30
N ILE A 12 17.75 -0.81 -8.71
CA ILE A 12 17.00 -1.81 -7.93
C ILE A 12 17.70 -2.05 -6.60
N ALA A 13 19.03 -2.27 -6.60
CA ALA A 13 19.79 -2.51 -5.38
C ALA A 13 19.75 -1.33 -4.41
N ALA A 14 19.78 -0.09 -4.91
CA ALA A 14 19.68 1.12 -4.10
C ALA A 14 18.30 1.25 -3.41
N TRP A 15 17.23 0.80 -4.06
CA TRP A 15 15.88 0.84 -3.50
C TRP A 15 15.50 -0.38 -2.66
N ALA A 16 16.12 -1.54 -2.93
CA ALA A 16 15.88 -2.77 -2.20
C ALA A 16 16.60 -2.81 -0.84
N GLN A 17 17.48 -1.84 -0.55
CA GLN A 17 18.05 -1.69 0.80
C GLN A 17 16.95 -1.31 1.78
N ILE A 18 16.72 -2.17 2.77
CA ILE A 18 15.78 -1.92 3.86
C ILE A 18 16.58 -1.70 5.14
N ASP A 19 16.50 -0.49 5.68
CA ASP A 19 16.81 -0.24 7.09
C ASP A 19 15.57 -0.62 7.91
N GLU A 20 15.65 -1.75 8.62
CA GLU A 20 14.52 -2.27 9.39
C GLU A 20 14.00 -1.29 10.44
N SER A 21 14.88 -0.52 11.08
CA SER A 21 14.49 0.41 12.15
C SER A 21 13.69 1.55 11.56
N ARG A 22 14.21 2.15 10.47
CA ARG A 22 13.52 3.20 9.73
C ARG A 22 12.21 2.70 9.13
N TRP A 23 12.17 1.44 8.67
CA TRP A 23 10.98 0.83 8.10
C TRP A 23 9.89 0.61 9.15
N LYS A 24 10.25 0.13 10.35
CA LYS A 24 9.32 0.00 11.49
C LYS A 24 8.74 1.36 11.92
N GLU A 25 9.57 2.38 12.03
CA GLU A 25 9.10 3.74 12.35
C GLU A 25 8.14 4.29 11.29
N LYS A 26 8.45 4.05 10.01
CA LYS A 26 7.61 4.47 8.89
C LYS A 26 6.24 3.77 8.92
N LEU A 27 6.23 2.46 9.17
CA LEU A 27 5.00 1.69 9.28
C LEU A 27 4.17 2.09 10.50
N ALA A 28 4.81 2.40 11.63
CA ALA A 28 4.10 2.85 12.83
C ALA A 28 3.30 4.15 12.62
N LYS A 29 3.74 5.00 11.68
CA LYS A 29 3.05 6.24 11.28
C LYS A 29 2.10 6.06 10.10
N SER A 30 2.12 4.90 9.45
CA SER A 30 1.34 4.62 8.26
C SER A 30 0.06 3.87 8.58
N GLN A 31 -1.00 4.18 7.84
CA GLN A 31 -2.14 3.27 7.73
C GLN A 31 -1.83 2.28 6.61
N VAL A 32 -1.96 0.98 6.89
CA VAL A 32 -1.59 -0.09 5.94
C VAL A 32 -2.78 -1.02 5.74
N TRP A 33 -3.08 -1.34 4.48
CA TRP A 33 -4.03 -2.37 4.10
C TRP A 33 -3.32 -3.45 3.31
N VAL A 34 -3.70 -4.71 3.56
CA VAL A 34 -3.13 -5.89 2.91
C VAL A 34 -4.23 -6.63 2.18
N ALA A 35 -4.00 -6.97 0.90
CA ALA A 35 -4.90 -7.81 0.13
C ALA A 35 -4.53 -9.27 0.40
N ILE A 36 -5.52 -10.06 0.82
CA ILE A 36 -5.36 -11.49 1.09
C ILE A 36 -6.22 -12.28 0.10
N ILE A 37 -5.61 -13.24 -0.61
CA ILE A 37 -6.30 -14.21 -1.48
C ILE A 37 -5.84 -15.60 -1.06
N ASN A 38 -6.77 -16.53 -0.83
CA ASN A 38 -6.46 -17.89 -0.39
C ASN A 38 -5.55 -17.94 0.86
N ALA A 39 -5.81 -17.05 1.83
CA ALA A 39 -5.00 -16.87 3.04
C ALA A 39 -3.54 -16.44 2.79
N GLN A 40 -3.19 -15.98 1.58
CA GLN A 40 -1.88 -15.45 1.24
C GLN A 40 -1.94 -13.93 1.01
N PRO A 41 -0.99 -13.15 1.56
CA PRO A 41 -0.86 -11.75 1.23
C PRO A 41 -0.36 -11.59 -0.21
N VAL A 42 -1.15 -10.93 -1.07
CA VAL A 42 -0.86 -10.76 -2.51
C VAL A 42 -0.60 -9.31 -2.90
N GLY A 43 -0.58 -8.40 -1.92
CA GLY A 43 -0.32 -6.98 -2.14
C GLY A 43 -0.63 -6.16 -0.91
N PHE A 44 -0.13 -4.93 -0.88
CA PHE A 44 -0.40 -3.99 0.20
C PHE A 44 -0.40 -2.56 -0.33
N ILE A 45 -1.02 -1.67 0.45
CA ILE A 45 -0.96 -0.23 0.26
C ILE A 45 -0.70 0.43 1.61
N SER A 46 0.20 1.41 1.67
CA SER A 46 0.42 2.27 2.83
C SER A 46 0.06 3.72 2.51
N ARG A 47 -0.49 4.40 3.50
CA ARG A 47 -0.86 5.82 3.45
C ARG A 47 -0.25 6.54 4.64
N ILE A 48 0.34 7.70 4.37
CA ILE A 48 0.79 8.65 5.37
C ILE A 48 -0.01 9.93 5.15
N GLU A 49 -0.76 10.36 6.16
CA GLU A 49 -1.67 11.50 6.09
C GLU A 49 -2.63 11.43 4.90
N HIS A 50 -2.35 12.13 3.80
CA HIS A 50 -3.19 12.24 2.60
C HIS A 50 -2.52 11.69 1.33
N TYR A 51 -1.38 11.00 1.46
CA TYR A 51 -0.61 10.50 0.33
C TYR A 51 -0.42 8.99 0.41
N ILE A 52 -0.51 8.32 -0.75
CA ILE A 52 -0.10 6.93 -0.90
C ILE A 52 1.43 6.90 -0.83
N ASP A 53 1.94 6.23 0.18
CA ASP A 53 3.37 6.11 0.42
C ASP A 53 3.96 4.90 -0.34
N MET A 54 3.25 3.77 -0.30
CA MET A 54 3.63 2.56 -1.05
C MET A 54 2.39 1.86 -1.57
N LEU A 55 2.51 1.27 -2.76
CA LEU A 55 1.53 0.34 -3.33
C LEU A 55 2.31 -0.78 -4.03
N PHE A 56 2.05 -2.01 -3.61
CA PHE A 56 2.67 -3.18 -4.19
C PHE A 56 1.61 -4.26 -4.42
N VAL A 57 1.73 -4.96 -5.54
CA VAL A 57 0.91 -6.13 -5.88
C VAL A 57 1.84 -7.21 -6.39
N ASP A 58 1.63 -8.42 -5.92
CA ASP A 58 2.36 -9.59 -6.39
C ASP A 58 2.20 -9.74 -7.92
N PRO A 59 3.30 -9.91 -8.67
CA PRO A 59 3.29 -10.06 -10.13
C PRO A 59 2.29 -11.10 -10.65
N GLU A 60 2.11 -12.23 -9.96
CA GLU A 60 1.19 -13.31 -10.36
C GLU A 60 -0.29 -12.93 -10.21
N TYR A 61 -0.56 -11.91 -9.40
CA TYR A 61 -1.88 -11.36 -9.11
C TYR A 61 -2.12 -9.99 -9.77
N THR A 62 -1.18 -9.52 -10.60
CA THR A 62 -1.37 -8.34 -11.43
C THR A 62 -2.52 -8.53 -12.43
N ARG A 63 -3.11 -7.43 -12.90
CA ARG A 63 -4.25 -7.40 -13.84
C ARG A 63 -5.54 -8.07 -13.34
N ARG A 64 -5.63 -8.46 -12.07
CA ARG A 64 -6.84 -8.99 -11.41
C ARG A 64 -7.62 -7.94 -10.59
N GLY A 65 -7.26 -6.66 -10.70
CA GLY A 65 -7.92 -5.57 -9.96
C GLY A 65 -7.50 -5.43 -8.49
N VAL A 66 -6.45 -6.13 -8.03
CA VAL A 66 -5.95 -6.06 -6.64
C VAL A 66 -5.58 -4.63 -6.23
N ALA A 67 -4.82 -3.91 -7.06
CA ALA A 67 -4.47 -2.51 -6.79
C ALA A 67 -5.72 -1.62 -6.66
N SER A 68 -6.70 -1.81 -7.55
CA SER A 68 -7.97 -1.07 -7.49
C SER A 68 -8.76 -1.39 -6.23
N ALA A 69 -8.76 -2.65 -5.78
CA ALA A 69 -9.40 -3.05 -4.53
C ALA A 69 -8.73 -2.41 -3.31
N LEU A 70 -7.39 -2.35 -3.30
CA LEU A 70 -6.60 -1.69 -2.26
C LEU A 70 -6.82 -0.17 -2.21
N LEU A 71 -7.07 0.48 -3.34
CA LEU A 71 -7.30 1.93 -3.42
C LEU A 71 -8.71 2.37 -2.98
N LYS A 72 -9.72 1.51 -3.16
CA LYS A 72 -11.13 1.86 -2.86
C LYS A 72 -11.34 2.37 -1.42
N PRO A 73 -10.81 1.72 -0.36
CA PRO A 73 -10.93 2.21 1.01
C PRO A 73 -10.33 3.60 1.21
N LEU A 74 -9.18 3.89 0.58
CA LEU A 74 -8.52 5.19 0.71
C LEU A 74 -9.36 6.32 0.12
N ILE A 75 -9.83 6.13 -1.12
CA ILE A 75 -10.62 7.16 -1.82
C ILE A 75 -11.93 7.44 -1.08
N LYS A 76 -12.57 6.40 -0.54
CA LYS A 76 -13.78 6.55 0.27
C LYS A 76 -13.50 7.31 1.57
N SER A 77 -12.38 7.04 2.24
CA SER A 77 -12.02 7.75 3.46
C SER A 77 -11.74 9.24 3.22
N GLU A 78 -11.19 9.61 2.07
CA GLU A 78 -10.91 11.01 1.72
C GLU A 78 -12.16 11.79 1.35
N SER A 79 -13.09 11.20 0.61
CA SER A 79 -14.37 11.85 0.30
C SER A 79 -15.21 12.08 1.57
N GLU A 80 -15.15 11.15 2.53
CA GLU A 80 -15.76 11.33 3.85
C GLU A 80 -15.06 12.45 4.65
N THR A 81 -13.73 12.54 4.58
CA THR A 81 -12.95 13.56 5.31
C THR A 81 -13.12 14.97 4.74
N TYR A 82 -13.31 15.11 3.42
CA TYR A 82 -13.57 16.41 2.76
C TYR A 82 -15.06 16.80 2.70
N GLY A 83 -15.97 15.84 2.93
CA GLY A 83 -17.43 16.04 2.87
C GLY A 83 -18.14 16.04 4.23
N GLY A 84 -17.48 15.63 5.32
CA GLY A 84 -18.12 15.53 6.62
C GLY A 84 -17.13 15.48 7.77
N ARG A 85 -17.49 16.14 8.87
CA ARG A 85 -16.75 16.11 10.13
C ARG A 85 -16.32 14.68 10.50
N GLN A 86 -15.07 14.59 10.98
CA GLN A 86 -14.46 13.41 11.59
C GLN A 86 -15.46 12.54 12.35
N HIS A 87 -15.48 11.24 12.06
CA HIS A 87 -15.78 10.21 13.05
C HIS A 87 -14.93 8.97 12.78
N ASN A 88 -13.95 8.76 13.67
CA ASN A 88 -13.18 7.54 13.82
C ASN A 88 -14.07 6.29 13.79
N ARG A 89 -13.87 5.37 12.84
CA ARG A 89 -14.22 3.95 13.03
C ARG A 89 -13.16 3.04 12.41
N LYS A 90 -12.48 2.30 13.29
CA LYS A 90 -11.73 1.08 12.99
C LYS A 90 -12.73 0.02 12.51
N THR A 91 -12.54 -0.55 11.33
CA THR A 91 -13.16 -1.84 10.99
C THR A 91 -12.14 -2.69 10.23
N LEU A 92 -11.76 -3.79 10.89
CA LEU A 92 -10.99 -4.91 10.37
C LEU A 92 -11.86 -5.69 9.38
N PHE A 93 -11.29 -6.04 8.23
CA PHE A 93 -11.58 -7.29 7.50
C PHE A 93 -10.28 -7.77 6.87
#